data_AF-A0A059P8A9-F1
#
_entry.id   AF-A0A059P8A9-F1
#
_cell.length_a   1.000
_cell.length_b   1.000
_cell.length_c   1.000
_cell.angle_alpha   90.00
_cell.angle_beta   90.00
_cell.angle_gamma   90.00
#
_symmetry.space_group_name_H-M   'P 1'
#
loop_
_entity.id
_entity.type
_entity.pdbx_description
1 polymer ?
#
loop_
_entity_poly.entity_id
_entity_poly.type
_entity_poly.pdbx_seq_one_letter_code
_entity_poly.pdbx_strand_id
1 'polypeptide(L)'
;IEHELNKAGVRDMADIKWISNESFLGDFGMGGLHMKSMGFAVSSKIFSESLFTERGIPWIIGAHVSKVESGKVHYELLDGSTDEEEFDFAMLI
;
A
#
# COMPACT_ATOMS: atom_id res chain seq x y z
N ILE A 1 -4.31 -9.93 4.21
CA ILE A 1 -3.79 -9.73 5.58
C ILE A 1 -4.79 -8.93 6.42
N GLU A 2 -5.04 -7.66 6.07
CA GLU A 2 -5.93 -6.78 6.86
C GLU A 2 -7.33 -7.36 7.12
N HIS A 3 -7.96 -7.98 6.10
CA HIS A 3 -9.26 -8.66 6.27
C HIS A 3 -9.23 -9.79 7.32
N GLU A 4 -8.14 -10.59 7.33
CA GLU A 4 -8.00 -11.69 8.29
C GLU A 4 -7.77 -11.17 9.71
N LEU A 5 -7.01 -10.08 9.88
CA LEU A 5 -6.82 -9.42 11.17
C LEU A 5 -8.15 -8.88 11.73
N ASN A 6 -8.98 -8.27 10.87
CA ASN A 6 -10.33 -7.84 11.26
C ASN A 6 -11.21 -9.02 11.66
N LYS A 7 -11.21 -10.08 10.86
CA LYS A 7 -12.02 -11.29 11.13
C LYS A 7 -11.60 -11.98 12.44
N ALA A 8 -10.32 -11.95 12.77
CA ALA A 8 -9.78 -12.46 14.02
C ALA A 8 -10.00 -11.51 15.21
N GLY A 9 -10.48 -10.28 14.97
CA GLY A 9 -10.74 -9.28 16.02
C GLY A 9 -9.48 -8.66 16.62
N VAL A 10 -8.39 -8.60 15.86
CA VAL A 10 -7.07 -8.10 16.32
C VAL A 10 -6.49 -7.01 15.39
N ARG A 11 -7.32 -6.40 14.54
CA ARG A 11 -6.86 -5.37 13.57
C ARG A 11 -6.23 -4.16 14.26
N ASP A 12 -6.77 -3.77 15.40
CA ASP A 12 -6.31 -2.68 16.25
C ASP A 12 -4.96 -2.96 16.93
N MET A 13 -4.51 -4.22 16.95
CA MET A 13 -3.21 -4.63 17.47
C MET A 13 -2.11 -4.66 16.40
N ALA A 14 -2.40 -4.25 15.17
CA ALA A 14 -1.47 -4.34 14.06
C ALA A 14 -1.37 -3.01 13.29
N ASP A 15 -0.14 -2.58 13.03
CA ASP A 15 0.14 -1.50 12.08
C ASP A 15 0.42 -2.09 10.70
N ILE A 16 -0.22 -1.54 9.67
CA ILE A 16 -0.08 -2.03 8.29
C ILE A 16 0.30 -0.85 7.41
N LYS A 17 1.44 -0.94 6.74
CA LYS A 17 1.91 0.05 5.76
C LYS A 17 2.09 -0.64 4.40
N TRP A 18 1.64 0.02 3.35
CA TRP A 18 1.80 -0.46 1.97
C TRP A 18 2.91 0.31 1.26
N ILE A 19 3.90 -0.37 0.71
CA ILE A 19 4.98 0.25 -0.07
C ILE A 19 4.91 -0.30 -1.48
N SER A 20 4.87 0.61 -2.47
CA SER A 20 4.70 0.24 -3.87
C SER A 20 5.55 1.12 -4.79
N ASN A 21 6.02 0.53 -5.88
CA ASN A 21 6.69 1.25 -6.96
C ASN A 21 5.71 1.93 -7.93
N GLU A 22 4.40 1.75 -7.73
CA GLU A 22 3.36 2.40 -8.53
C GLU A 22 3.50 3.93 -8.52
N SER A 23 3.13 4.57 -9.63
CA SER A 23 3.16 6.04 -9.70
C SER A 23 2.11 6.70 -8.80
N PHE A 24 0.99 6.00 -8.58
CA PHE A 24 -0.04 6.35 -7.62
C PHE A 24 -0.73 5.07 -7.15
N LEU A 25 -1.37 5.10 -5.98
CA LEU A 25 -2.03 3.93 -5.43
C LEU A 25 -3.18 3.46 -6.35
N GLY A 26 -3.14 2.20 -6.81
CA GLY A 26 -4.15 1.67 -7.74
C GLY A 26 -3.85 1.94 -9.22
N ASP A 27 -2.59 2.22 -9.56
CA ASP A 27 -2.07 2.22 -10.93
C ASP A 27 -2.10 0.80 -11.52
N PHE A 28 -1.85 -0.21 -10.69
CA PHE A 28 -1.81 -1.63 -11.06
C PHE A 28 -0.83 -1.97 -12.20
N GLY A 29 0.13 -1.08 -12.48
CA GLY A 29 1.07 -1.21 -13.59
C GLY A 29 0.45 -1.00 -14.99
N MET A 30 -0.78 -0.49 -15.06
CA MET A 30 -1.53 -0.32 -16.32
C MET A 30 -2.05 1.12 -16.53
N GLY A 31 -1.62 2.08 -15.71
CA GLY A 31 -2.11 3.46 -15.73
C GLY A 31 -3.42 3.65 -14.96
N GLY A 32 -3.79 2.68 -14.12
CA GLY A 32 -5.08 2.61 -13.45
C GLY A 32 -6.24 2.20 -14.36
N LEU A 33 -7.44 2.19 -13.81
CA LEU A 33 -8.67 1.79 -14.51
C LEU A 33 -9.88 2.59 -14.05
N HIS A 34 -10.95 2.60 -14.85
CA HIS A 34 -12.24 3.18 -14.47
C HIS A 34 -13.24 2.06 -14.20
N MET A 35 -13.85 2.08 -13.02
CA MET A 35 -14.85 1.12 -12.58
C MET A 35 -16.22 1.79 -12.53
N LYS A 36 -17.29 1.03 -12.78
CA LYS A 36 -18.64 1.49 -12.44
C LYS A 36 -18.94 1.20 -10.98
N SER A 37 -19.18 2.24 -10.19
CA SER A 37 -19.65 2.14 -8.81
C SER A 37 -20.81 3.10 -8.60
N MET A 38 -21.90 2.62 -7.99
CA MET A 38 -23.10 3.43 -7.68
C MET A 38 -23.65 4.26 -8.86
N GLY A 39 -23.49 3.77 -10.10
CA GLY A 39 -23.93 4.46 -11.32
C GLY A 39 -22.92 5.44 -11.93
N PHE A 40 -21.77 5.67 -11.31
CA PHE A 40 -20.72 6.58 -11.78
C PHE A 40 -19.45 5.82 -12.18
N ALA A 41 -18.66 6.41 -13.09
CA ALA A 41 -17.30 5.96 -13.36
C ALA A 41 -16.36 6.51 -12.29
N VAL A 42 -15.69 5.63 -11.56
CA VAL A 42 -14.72 5.96 -10.50
C VAL A 42 -13.35 5.45 -10.92
N SER A 43 -12.31 6.28 -10.78
CA SER A 43 -10.94 5.84 -11.05
C SER A 43 -10.45 4.91 -9.95
N SER A 44 -9.61 3.95 -10.31
CA SER A 44 -8.96 3.04 -9.36
C SER A 44 -8.14 3.77 -8.31
N LYS A 45 -7.56 4.93 -8.67
CA LYS A 45 -6.88 5.82 -7.73
C LYS A 45 -7.79 6.23 -6.57
N ILE A 46 -8.91 6.88 -6.89
CA ILE A 46 -9.85 7.38 -5.87
C ILE A 46 -10.39 6.22 -5.04
N PHE A 47 -10.71 5.11 -5.70
CA PHE A 47 -11.22 3.92 -5.03
C PHE A 47 -10.20 3.35 -4.02
N SER A 48 -8.96 3.15 -4.44
CA SER A 48 -7.91 2.57 -3.59
C SER A 48 -7.51 3.52 -2.46
N GLU A 49 -7.33 4.82 -2.72
CA GLU A 49 -7.03 5.83 -1.69
C GLU A 49 -8.14 5.91 -0.64
N SER A 50 -9.41 5.88 -1.06
CA SER A 50 -10.56 5.84 -0.15
C SER A 50 -10.54 4.58 0.72
N LEU A 51 -10.33 3.41 0.10
CA LEU A 51 -10.34 2.13 0.81
C LEU A 51 -9.22 2.04 1.84
N PHE A 52 -8.01 2.49 1.49
CA PHE A 52 -6.86 2.44 2.40
C PHE A 52 -7.01 3.45 3.53
N THR A 53 -7.55 4.64 3.26
CA THR A 53 -7.86 5.63 4.28
C THR A 53 -8.91 5.12 5.27
N GLU A 54 -10.01 4.54 4.78
CA GLU A 54 -11.08 3.96 5.61
C GLU A 54 -10.55 2.85 6.52
N ARG A 55 -9.58 2.08 6.03
CA ARG A 55 -8.96 0.96 6.77
C ARG A 55 -7.75 1.36 7.62
N GLY A 56 -7.38 2.65 7.62
CA GLY A 56 -6.20 3.13 8.35
C GLY A 56 -4.90 2.47 7.91
N ILE A 57 -4.71 2.30 6.61
CA ILE A 57 -3.48 1.73 6.01
C ILE A 57 -2.72 2.86 5.33
N PRO A 58 -1.67 3.44 5.94
CA PRO A 58 -0.78 4.37 5.23
C PRO A 58 -0.06 3.68 4.06
N TRP A 59 0.31 4.47 3.06
CA TRP A 59 1.07 3.97 1.91
C TRP A 59 2.23 4.89 1.50
N ILE A 60 3.24 4.27 0.88
CA ILE A 60 4.36 4.91 0.20
C ILE A 60 4.31 4.46 -1.25
N ILE A 61 4.31 5.41 -2.18
CA ILE A 61 4.25 5.19 -3.64
C ILE A 61 5.51 5.74 -4.30
N GLY A 62 5.81 5.30 -5.51
CA GLY A 62 7.06 5.65 -6.19
C GLY A 62 8.31 5.20 -5.43
N ALA A 63 8.17 4.13 -4.64
CA ALA A 63 9.25 3.58 -3.82
C ALA A 63 9.80 2.31 -4.44
N HIS A 64 11.08 2.32 -4.76
CA HIS A 64 11.82 1.13 -5.17
C HIS A 64 12.37 0.43 -3.93
N VAL A 65 11.77 -0.69 -3.53
CA VAL A 65 12.33 -1.56 -2.48
C VAL A 65 13.62 -2.18 -3.00
N SER A 66 14.75 -1.77 -2.44
CA SER A 66 16.09 -2.16 -2.90
C SER A 66 16.67 -3.34 -2.10
N LYS A 67 16.24 -3.51 -0.84
CA LYS A 67 16.71 -4.60 0.03
C LYS A 67 15.67 -4.91 1.12
N VAL A 68 15.48 -6.20 1.40
CA VAL A 68 14.68 -6.69 2.53
C VAL A 68 15.59 -7.51 3.43
N GLU A 69 15.65 -7.14 4.71
CA GLU A 69 16.40 -7.82 5.76
C GLU A 69 15.46 -8.33 6.84
N SER A 70 16.00 -9.08 7.81
CA SER A 70 15.21 -9.50 8.97
C SER A 70 14.74 -8.28 9.75
N GLY A 71 13.44 -8.02 9.68
CA GLY A 71 12.74 -6.97 10.41
C GLY A 71 12.91 -5.55 9.85
N LYS A 72 13.44 -5.39 8.63
CA LYS A 72 13.69 -4.08 8.03
C LYS A 72 13.64 -4.11 6.50
N VAL A 73 13.04 -3.10 5.89
CA VAL A 73 13.02 -2.89 4.44
C VAL A 73 13.69 -1.56 4.11
N HIS A 74 14.49 -1.54 3.05
CA HIS A 74 15.14 -0.34 2.50
C HIS A 74 14.50 0.00 1.16
N TYR A 75 14.22 1.28 0.92
CA TYR A 75 13.70 1.76 -0.35
C TYR A 75 14.30 3.08 -0.79
N GLU A 76 14.23 3.35 -2.09
CA GLU A 76 14.62 4.59 -2.73
C GLU A 76 13.37 5.27 -3.33
N LEU A 77 13.23 6.58 -3.14
CA LEU A 77 12.15 7.40 -3.67
C LEU A 77 12.55 8.06 -5.00
N LEU A 78 11.57 8.59 -5.72
CA LEU A 78 11.77 9.22 -7.04
C LEU A 78 12.72 10.42 -7.04
N ASP A 79 12.92 11.08 -5.89
CA ASP A 79 13.88 12.17 -5.72
C ASP A 79 15.32 11.69 -5.43
N GLY A 80 15.52 10.36 -5.39
CA GLY A 80 16.80 9.71 -5.09
C GLY A 80 17.11 9.61 -3.59
N SER A 81 16.21 10.06 -2.71
CA SER A 81 16.36 9.83 -1.28
C SER A 81 16.10 8.37 -0.93
N THR A 82 16.83 7.86 0.05
CA THR A 82 16.68 6.50 0.57
C THR A 82 16.19 6.52 2.00
N ASP A 83 15.35 5.56 2.34
CA ASP A 83 14.77 5.46 3.68
C ASP A 83 14.50 3.98 4.03
N GLU A 84 14.14 3.73 5.28
CA GLU A 84 13.92 2.40 5.82
C GLU A 84 12.68 2.31 6.71
N GLU A 85 12.05 1.14 6.73
CA GLU A 85 10.92 0.84 7.60
C GLU A 85 11.17 -0.47 8.35
N GLU A 86 10.86 -0.48 9.64
CA GLU A 86 10.93 -1.68 10.48
C GLU A 86 9.62 -2.45 10.41
N PHE A 87 9.71 -3.78 10.51
CA PHE A 87 8.53 -4.65 10.49
C PHE A 87 8.74 -5.91 11.33
N ASP A 88 7.67 -6.46 11.89
CA ASP A 88 7.67 -7.81 12.45
C ASP A 88 7.29 -8.87 11.39
N PHE A 89 6.58 -8.44 10.35
CA PHE A 89 6.16 -9.27 9.23
C PHE A 89 6.13 -8.44 7.92
N ALA A 90 6.67 -9.00 6.84
CA ALA A 90 6.60 -8.41 5.50
C ALA A 90 6.17 -9.42 4.45
N MET A 91 5.47 -8.93 3.42
CA MET A 91 5.10 -9.67 2.22
C MET A 91 5.40 -8.79 1.01
N LEU A 92 6.18 -9.29 0.07
CA LEU A 92 6.50 -8.63 -1.19
C LEU A 92 5.88 -9.44 -2.35
N ILE A 93 5.26 -8.75 -3.31
CA ILE A 93 4.55 -9.33 -4.46
C ILE A 93 5.08 -8.70 -5.74
#